data_AF-A0AAX6HPI5-F1
#
_entry.id   AF-A0AAX6HPI5-F1
#
_cell.length_a   1.000
_cell.length_b   1.000
_cell.length_c   1.000
_cell.angle_alpha   90.00
_cell.angle_beta   90.00
_cell.angle_gamma   90.00
#
_symmetry.space_group_name_H-M   'P 1'
#
loop_
_entity.id
_entity.type
_entity.pdbx_description
1 polymer ?
#
loop_
_entity_poly.entity_id
_entity_poly.type
_entity_poly.pdbx_seq_one_letter_code
_entity_poly.pdbx_strand_id
1 'polypeptide(L)'
;MTPILKREKLLVHMDTYHLNMLGGFFSLKSDVYSYGVLILEIISGKKNSGAYPFPAYINLVAHAWNLWNEGKALELVDELMSKSFLEVEVLRCIKVGLLCVQELLADRPLMSSVMVMLGADLTSLPEPT
;
A
#
# COMPACT_ATOMS: atom_id res chain seq x y z
N MET A 1 -27.07 -27.60 16.71
CA MET A 1 -25.94 -26.64 16.70
C MET A 1 -26.43 -25.38 17.41
N THR A 2 -25.88 -25.08 18.58
CA THR A 2 -26.42 -24.07 19.52
C THR A 2 -26.37 -22.65 18.94
N PRO A 3 -27.30 -21.75 19.31
CA PRO A 3 -27.33 -20.35 18.85
C PRO A 3 -26.01 -19.59 19.09
N ILE A 4 -25.24 -20.02 20.08
CA ILE A 4 -23.98 -19.42 20.53
C ILE A 4 -22.88 -19.58 19.46
N LEU A 5 -22.74 -20.77 18.87
CA LEU A 5 -21.72 -21.05 17.85
C LEU A 5 -22.03 -20.35 16.51
N LYS A 6 -23.31 -20.04 16.25
CA LYS A 6 -23.75 -19.24 15.10
C LYS A 6 -23.45 -17.75 15.30
N ARG A 7 -23.50 -17.29 16.56
CA ARG A 7 -23.15 -15.92 16.98
C ARG A 7 -21.63 -15.68 16.94
N GLU A 8 -20.83 -16.65 17.36
CA GLU A 8 -19.36 -16.61 17.22
C GLU A 8 -18.91 -16.62 15.76
N LYS A 9 -19.53 -17.44 14.90
CA LYS A 9 -19.26 -17.39 13.44
C LYS A 9 -19.71 -16.08 12.80
N LEU A 10 -20.77 -15.44 13.29
CA LEU A 10 -21.18 -14.11 12.82
C LEU A 10 -20.24 -13.01 13.32
N LEU A 11 -19.72 -13.11 14.56
CA LEU A 11 -18.70 -12.19 15.07
C LEU A 11 -17.43 -12.24 14.22
N VAL A 12 -16.91 -13.45 13.95
CA VAL A 12 -15.72 -13.64 13.08
C VAL A 12 -16.00 -13.15 11.64
N HIS A 13 -17.23 -13.24 11.16
CA HIS A 13 -17.61 -12.74 9.83
C HIS A 13 -17.84 -11.21 9.80
N MET A 14 -18.22 -10.60 10.93
CA MET A 14 -18.35 -9.13 11.07
C MET A 14 -17.03 -8.43 11.38
N ASP A 15 -16.01 -9.12 11.90
CA ASP A 15 -14.63 -8.60 11.98
C ASP A 15 -14.01 -8.39 10.58
N THR A 16 -14.67 -8.90 9.53
CA THR A 16 -14.33 -8.64 8.12
C THR A 16 -14.90 -7.29 7.61
N TYR A 17 -15.79 -6.63 8.36
CA TYR A 17 -16.46 -5.39 7.97
C TYR A 17 -16.51 -4.38 9.13
N HIS A 18 -15.53 -3.46 9.18
CA HIS A 18 -15.53 -2.23 9.98
C HIS A 18 -15.60 -2.36 11.52
N LEU A 19 -14.42 -2.30 12.18
CA LEU A 19 -14.33 -1.83 13.56
C LEU A 19 -14.31 -0.29 13.57
N ASN A 20 -15.47 0.31 13.84
CA ASN A 20 -15.57 1.70 14.27
C ASN A 20 -15.44 1.73 15.80
N MET A 21 -14.26 2.09 16.31
CA MET A 21 -14.16 2.56 17.69
C MET A 21 -13.82 4.05 17.71
N LEU A 22 -14.88 4.85 17.86
CA LEU A 22 -14.89 6.20 18.44
C LEU A 22 -14.04 7.31 17.80
N GLY A 23 -13.53 7.15 16.57
CA GLY A 23 -12.86 8.26 15.87
C GLY A 23 -12.02 7.90 14.63
N GLY A 24 -11.95 6.63 14.25
CA GLY A 24 -11.23 6.19 13.05
C GLY A 24 -11.41 4.70 12.78
N PHE A 25 -11.24 4.30 11.52
CA PHE A 25 -11.32 2.91 11.07
C PHE A 25 -9.96 2.22 11.21
N PHE A 26 -9.76 1.46 12.29
CA PHE A 26 -8.60 0.57 12.43
C PHE A 26 -8.96 -0.85 12.00
N SER A 27 -8.22 -1.39 11.05
CA SER A 27 -8.38 -2.75 10.52
C SER A 27 -7.04 -3.25 9.98
N LEU A 28 -6.90 -4.57 9.80
CA LEU A 28 -5.74 -5.12 9.09
C LEU A 28 -5.53 -4.47 7.70
N LYS A 29 -6.62 -4.02 7.05
CA LYS A 29 -6.57 -3.34 5.74
C LYS A 29 -6.13 -1.87 5.84
N SER A 30 -6.35 -1.18 6.96
CA SER A 30 -5.78 0.15 7.20
C SER A 30 -4.30 0.07 7.55
N ASP A 31 -3.88 -1.01 8.22
CA ASP A 31 -2.47 -1.27 8.50
C ASP A 31 -1.71 -1.56 7.21
N VAL A 32 -2.27 -2.38 6.32
CA VAL A 32 -1.71 -2.61 4.96
C VAL A 32 -1.58 -1.30 4.18
N TYR A 33 -2.62 -0.46 4.20
CA TYR A 33 -2.57 0.84 3.53
C TYR A 33 -1.46 1.73 4.09
N SER A 34 -1.39 1.85 5.41
CA SER A 34 -0.37 2.66 6.10
C SER A 34 1.04 2.14 5.81
N TYR A 35 1.20 0.82 5.72
CA TYR A 35 2.47 0.21 5.33
C TYR A 35 2.84 0.52 3.87
N GLY A 36 1.87 0.48 2.96
CA GLY A 36 2.07 0.90 1.57
C GLY A 36 2.52 2.35 1.44
N VAL A 37 1.87 3.27 2.17
CA VAL A 37 2.29 4.67 2.27
C VAL A 37 3.72 4.76 2.79
N LEU A 38 4.05 4.05 3.87
CA LEU A 38 5.39 4.06 4.46
C LEU A 38 6.46 3.59 3.47
N ILE A 39 6.20 2.54 2.69
CA ILE A 39 7.12 2.09 1.63
C ILE A 39 7.38 3.25 0.64
N LEU A 40 6.32 3.91 0.16
CA LEU A 40 6.46 5.00 -0.80
C LEU A 40 7.18 6.20 -0.20
N GLU A 41 6.95 6.51 1.08
CA GLU A 41 7.68 7.57 1.80
C GLU A 41 9.16 7.24 1.94
N ILE A 42 9.52 5.99 2.24
CA ILE A 42 10.92 5.53 2.32
C ILE A 42 11.61 5.67 0.97
N ILE A 43 10.97 5.21 -0.11
CA ILE A 43 11.56 5.26 -1.46
C ILE A 43 11.75 6.71 -1.92
N SER A 44 10.78 7.57 -1.64
CA SER A 44 10.78 8.96 -2.13
C SER A 44 11.52 9.94 -1.24
N GLY A 45 11.81 9.58 0.01
CA GLY A 45 12.32 10.51 1.03
C GLY A 45 11.33 11.62 1.39
N LYS A 46 10.06 11.52 0.96
CA LYS A 46 9.03 12.56 1.10
C LYS A 46 7.89 12.06 1.96
N LYS A 47 7.32 12.94 2.78
CA LYS A 47 6.10 12.63 3.55
C LYS A 47 4.87 12.73 2.67
N ASN A 48 3.88 11.86 2.90
CA ASN A 48 2.60 11.88 2.22
C ASN A 48 1.77 13.13 2.55
N SER A 49 1.97 13.71 3.75
CA SER A 49 1.33 14.95 4.21
C SER A 49 2.10 16.24 3.84
N GLY A 50 3.17 16.14 3.05
CA GLY A 50 3.95 17.30 2.63
C GLY A 50 3.24 18.09 1.54
N ALA A 51 3.34 19.43 1.58
CA ALA A 51 2.97 20.24 0.43
C ALA A 51 3.92 19.90 -0.72
N TYR A 52 3.41 19.18 -1.73
CA TYR A 52 4.20 18.90 -2.94
C TYR A 52 4.45 20.23 -3.66
N PRO A 53 5.71 20.55 -4.02
CA PRO A 53 6.03 21.79 -4.72
C PRO A 53 5.40 21.86 -6.13
N PHE A 54 4.77 20.79 -6.59
CA PHE A 54 4.02 20.75 -7.84
C PHE A 54 2.51 20.83 -7.59
N PRO A 55 1.80 21.77 -8.24
CA PRO A 55 0.35 21.93 -8.09
C PRO A 55 -0.49 20.80 -8.72
N ALA A 56 0.13 19.78 -9.31
CA ALA A 56 -0.58 18.71 -10.03
C ALA A 56 -1.02 17.53 -9.13
N TYR A 57 -0.38 17.31 -7.98
CA TYR A 57 -0.62 16.10 -7.17
C TYR A 57 -1.02 16.45 -5.73
N ILE A 58 -2.16 15.90 -5.32
CA ILE A 58 -2.79 16.19 -4.01
C ILE A 58 -1.98 15.56 -2.85
N ASN A 59 -1.26 14.46 -3.09
CA ASN A 59 -0.40 13.78 -2.11
C ASN A 59 0.62 12.82 -2.78
N LEU A 60 1.48 12.16 -1.99
CA LEU A 60 2.53 11.24 -2.46
C LEU A 60 1.95 10.06 -3.24
N VAL A 61 0.88 9.47 -2.73
CA VAL A 61 0.25 8.28 -3.31
C VAL A 61 -0.25 8.60 -4.73
N ALA A 62 -0.92 9.74 -4.90
CA ALA A 62 -1.38 10.19 -6.21
C ALA A 62 -0.21 10.43 -7.18
N HIS A 63 0.88 11.03 -6.70
CA HIS A 63 2.08 11.23 -7.51
C HIS A 63 2.72 9.90 -7.95
N ALA A 64 2.86 8.94 -7.02
CA ALA A 64 3.41 7.62 -7.29
C ALA A 64 2.58 6.85 -8.34
N TRP A 65 1.25 6.90 -8.25
CA TRP A 65 0.35 6.32 -9.24
C TRP A 65 0.54 6.90 -10.63
N ASN A 66 0.67 8.22 -10.75
CA ASN A 66 0.87 8.85 -12.05
C ASN A 66 2.22 8.46 -12.67
N LEU A 67 3.29 8.46 -11.88
CA LEU A 67 4.59 7.98 -12.34
C LEU A 67 4.55 6.50 -12.75
N TRP A 68 3.83 5.65 -12.02
CA TRP A 68 3.64 4.25 -12.39
C TRP A 68 2.94 4.10 -13.74
N ASN A 69 1.81 4.79 -13.92
CA ASN A 69 1.02 4.75 -15.14
C ASN A 69 1.77 5.33 -16.36
N GLU A 70 2.67 6.28 -16.14
CA GLU A 70 3.54 6.83 -17.19
C GLU A 70 4.78 5.98 -17.49
N GLY A 71 5.01 4.87 -16.76
CA GLY A 71 6.22 4.06 -16.89
C GLY A 71 7.48 4.73 -16.35
N LYS A 72 7.32 5.72 -15.45
CA LYS A 72 8.37 6.55 -14.86
C LYS A 72 8.53 6.34 -13.36
N ALA A 73 8.14 5.18 -12.85
CA ALA A 73 8.15 4.89 -11.41
C ALA A 73 9.50 5.18 -10.71
N LEU A 74 10.64 5.01 -11.41
CA LEU A 74 11.96 5.31 -10.85
C LEU A 74 12.21 6.80 -10.58
N GLU A 75 11.44 7.71 -11.18
CA GLU A 75 11.49 9.14 -10.85
C GLU A 75 10.96 9.44 -9.45
N LEU A 76 10.30 8.46 -8.80
CA LEU A 76 9.85 8.59 -7.42
C LEU A 76 11.01 8.57 -6.43
N VAL A 77 12.14 7.94 -6.77
CA VAL A 77 13.24 7.66 -5.85
C VAL A 77 13.89 8.94 -5.34
N ASP A 78 14.20 8.98 -4.05
CA ASP A 78 14.93 10.08 -3.42
C ASP A 78 16.26 10.34 -4.16
N GLU A 79 16.45 11.59 -4.58
CA GLU A 79 17.65 12.06 -5.26
C GLU A 79 18.92 11.79 -4.43
N LEU A 80 18.81 11.75 -3.10
CA LEU A 80 19.91 11.47 -2.18
C LEU A 80 20.35 9.99 -2.21
N MET A 81 19.55 9.06 -2.73
CA MET A 81 19.90 7.64 -2.81
C MET A 81 20.98 7.31 -3.86
N SER A 82 21.47 8.31 -4.62
CA SER A 82 22.74 8.29 -5.39
C SER A 82 23.08 6.98 -6.14
N LYS A 83 22.11 6.39 -6.86
CA LYS A 83 22.25 5.14 -7.64
C LYS A 83 22.78 3.93 -6.86
N SER A 84 22.68 3.95 -5.53
CA SER A 84 23.13 2.87 -4.66
C SER A 84 22.16 1.68 -4.58
N PHE A 85 21.21 1.57 -5.51
CA PHE A 85 20.11 0.61 -5.47
C PHE A 85 19.99 -0.18 -6.77
N LEU A 86 19.40 -1.37 -6.67
CA LEU A 86 18.99 -2.15 -7.84
C LEU A 86 17.60 -1.68 -8.30
N GLU A 87 17.50 -1.20 -9.53
CA GLU A 87 16.25 -0.66 -10.08
C GLU A 87 15.08 -1.65 -9.99
N VAL A 88 15.34 -2.94 -10.22
CA VAL A 88 14.31 -3.99 -10.12
C VAL A 88 13.75 -4.14 -8.70
N GLU A 89 14.58 -3.98 -7.68
CA GLU A 89 14.14 -4.06 -6.28
C GLU A 89 13.31 -2.84 -5.89
N VAL A 90 13.73 -1.67 -6.35
CA VAL A 90 12.96 -0.42 -6.15
C VAL A 90 11.62 -0.49 -6.86
N LEU A 91 11.59 -0.87 -8.14
CA LEU A 91 10.34 -1.03 -8.89
C LEU A 91 9.40 -2.03 -8.23
N ARG A 92 9.94 -3.12 -7.67
CA ARG A 92 9.15 -4.08 -6.87
C ARG A 92 8.57 -3.43 -5.63
N CYS A 93 9.36 -2.71 -4.85
CA CYS A 93 8.88 -2.03 -3.66
C CYS A 93 7.80 -0.98 -4.01
N ILE A 94 7.97 -0.22 -5.11
CA ILE A 94 6.95 0.71 -5.59
C ILE A 94 5.67 -0.04 -5.95
N LYS A 95 5.76 -1.11 -6.75
CA LYS A 95 4.61 -1.93 -7.16
C LYS A 95 3.85 -2.50 -5.96
N VAL A 96 4.57 -3.04 -4.98
CA VAL A 96 3.99 -3.53 -3.72
C VAL A 96 3.35 -2.40 -2.91
N GLY A 97 4.01 -1.24 -2.82
CA GLY A 97 3.46 -0.05 -2.19
C GLY A 97 2.12 0.37 -2.81
N LEU A 98 2.04 0.38 -4.15
CA LEU A 98 0.82 0.71 -4.90
C LEU A 98 -0.30 -0.32 -4.70
N LEU A 99 0.02 -1.62 -4.66
CA LEU A 99 -0.95 -2.68 -4.32
C LEU A 99 -1.49 -2.54 -2.89
N CYS A 100 -0.67 -2.07 -1.95
CA CYS A 100 -1.08 -1.83 -0.57
C CYS A 100 -2.02 -0.63 -0.41
N VAL A 101 -1.88 0.40 -1.26
CA VAL A 101 -2.66 1.66 -1.20
C VAL A 101 -3.85 1.70 -2.16
N GLN A 102 -4.31 0.55 -2.62
CA GLN A 102 -5.53 0.41 -3.42
C GLN A 102 -6.73 1.10 -2.76
N GLU A 103 -7.52 1.82 -3.57
CA GLU A 103 -8.71 2.54 -3.09
C GLU A 103 -9.73 1.56 -2.50
N LEU A 104 -9.99 0.47 -3.22
CA LEU A 104 -10.88 -0.60 -2.78
C LEU A 104 -10.20 -1.48 -1.72
N LEU A 105 -10.85 -1.63 -0.57
CA LEU A 105 -10.37 -2.45 0.55
C LEU A 105 -10.15 -3.92 0.17
N ALA A 106 -10.95 -4.44 -0.76
CA ALA A 106 -10.89 -5.82 -1.23
C ALA A 106 -9.58 -6.10 -1.99
N ASP A 107 -9.08 -5.12 -2.73
CA ASP A 107 -7.93 -5.28 -3.64
C ASP A 107 -6.59 -5.15 -2.93
N ARG A 108 -6.58 -4.57 -1.72
CA ARG A 108 -5.38 -4.54 -0.88
C ARG A 108 -4.96 -5.98 -0.52
N PRO A 109 -3.69 -6.35 -0.64
CA PRO A 109 -3.22 -7.68 -0.25
C PRO A 109 -3.37 -7.93 1.26
N LEU A 110 -3.23 -9.18 1.67
CA LEU A 110 -2.98 -9.51 3.08
C LEU A 110 -1.55 -9.13 3.45
N MET A 111 -1.31 -8.72 4.69
CA MET A 111 0.04 -8.34 5.14
C MET A 111 1.06 -9.49 5.00
N SER A 112 0.63 -10.74 5.19
CA SER A 112 1.45 -11.92 4.93
C SER A 112 1.86 -12.03 3.46
N SER A 113 0.96 -11.72 2.52
CA SER A 113 1.25 -11.69 1.10
C SER A 113 2.23 -10.58 0.76
N VAL A 114 2.10 -9.39 1.35
CA VAL A 114 3.04 -8.26 1.15
C VAL A 114 4.48 -8.68 1.44
N MET A 115 4.71 -9.38 2.56
CA MET A 115 6.04 -9.88 2.92
C MET A 115 6.62 -10.84 1.88
N VAL A 116 5.79 -11.71 1.30
CA VAL A 116 6.21 -12.62 0.24
C VAL A 116 6.51 -11.83 -1.05
N MET A 117 5.65 -10.87 -1.40
CA MET A 117 5.77 -10.08 -2.63
C MET A 117 7.04 -9.22 -2.67
N LEU A 118 7.52 -8.73 -1.52
CA LEU A 118 8.77 -7.99 -1.42
C LEU A 118 10.00 -8.83 -1.80
N GLY A 119 9.94 -10.16 -1.63
CA GLY A 119 10.99 -11.09 -2.03
C GLY A 119 10.76 -11.80 -3.36
N ALA A 120 9.63 -11.55 -4.03
CA ALA A 120 9.23 -12.26 -5.26
C ALA A 120 9.81 -11.62 -6.54
N ASP A 121 9.74 -12.31 -7.67
CA ASP A 121 10.11 -11.71 -8.95
C ASP A 121 9.11 -10.63 -9.37
N LEU A 122 9.59 -9.49 -9.88
CA LEU A 122 8.74 -8.34 -10.24
C LEU A 122 7.64 -8.72 -11.24
N THR A 123 7.96 -9.59 -12.21
CA THR A 123 7.04 -10.07 -13.26
C THR A 123 5.99 -11.04 -12.74
N SER A 124 6.20 -11.63 -11.56
CA SER A 124 5.23 -12.53 -10.91
C SER A 124 4.15 -11.78 -10.11
N LEU A 125 4.35 -10.49 -9.86
CA LEU A 125 3.43 -9.67 -9.08
C LEU A 125 2.25 -9.19 -9.92
N PRO A 126 1.03 -9.13 -9.36
CA PRO A 126 -0.13 -8.56 -10.03
C PRO A 126 0.08 -7.08 -10.31
N GLU A 127 -0.50 -6.57 -11.40
CA GLU A 127 -0.47 -5.12 -11.66
C GLU A 127 -1.38 -4.38 -10.68
N PRO A 128 -0.91 -3.23 -10.13
CA PRO A 128 -1.79 -2.30 -9.43
C PRO A 128 -2.90 -1.82 -10.37
N THR A 129 -4.15 -1.85 -9.90
CA THR A 129 -5.35 -1.40 -10.61
C THR A 129 -5.90 -0.08 -10.09
#